data_AF-A0A160FN05-F1
#
_entry.id   AF-A0A160FN05-F1
#
_cell.length_a   1.000
_cell.length_b   1.000
_cell.length_c   1.000
_cell.angle_alpha   90.00
_cell.angle_beta   90.00
_cell.angle_gamma   90.00
#
_symmetry.space_group_name_H-M   'P 1'
#
loop_
_entity.id
_entity.type
_entity.pdbx_description
1 polymer ?
#
loop_
_entity_poly.entity_id
_entity_poly.type
_entity_poly.pdbx_seq_one_letter_code
_entity_poly.pdbx_strand_id
1 'polypeptide(L)'
;MKVSELLELLRGTDPEARVMFMPPGGDEQDAQEVRDIFSSDVRWTHESGVDKGRQYEFLYMGEPHRELRTDCENVTYERVLVVLLAADEATLL
;
A
#
# COMPACT_ATOMS: atom_id res chain seq x y z
N MET A 1 6.47 -3.35 0.28
CA MET A 1 6.83 -3.93 1.59
C MET A 1 5.83 -5.02 1.95
N LYS A 2 6.30 -6.17 2.42
CA LYS A 2 5.48 -7.29 2.94
C LYS A 2 5.25 -7.12 4.44
N VAL A 3 4.21 -7.77 4.97
CA VAL A 3 3.90 -7.75 6.42
C VAL A 3 5.08 -8.24 7.25
N SER A 4 5.77 -9.30 6.82
CA SER A 4 6.95 -9.81 7.52
C SER A 4 8.06 -8.77 7.64
N GLU A 5 8.28 -7.96 6.60
CA GLU A 5 9.30 -6.91 6.59
C GLU A 5 8.92 -5.78 7.56
N LEU A 6 7.63 -5.41 7.60
CA LEU A 6 7.13 -4.44 8.58
C LEU A 6 7.34 -4.92 10.02
N LEU A 7 7.03 -6.19 10.31
CA LEU A 7 7.23 -6.77 11.65
C LEU A 7 8.70 -6.80 12.06
N GLU A 8 9.62 -7.03 11.11
CA GLU A 8 11.06 -6.93 11.38
C GLU A 8 11.48 -5.49 11.75
N LEU A 9 10.96 -4.49 11.04
CA LEU A 9 11.25 -3.08 11.33
C LEU A 9 10.72 -2.64 12.71
N LEU A 10 9.56 -3.15 13.11
CA LEU A 10 8.95 -2.85 14.41
C LEU A 10 9.58 -3.63 15.57
N ARG A 11 10.39 -4.66 15.32
CA ARG A 11 10.97 -5.49 16.39
C ARG A 11 11.79 -4.69 17.41
N GLY A 12 12.43 -3.60 16.99
CA GLY A 12 13.29 -2.77 17.84
C GLY A 12 12.58 -1.59 18.52
N THR A 13 11.29 -1.36 18.26
CA THR A 13 10.54 -0.24 18.83
C THR A 13 9.97 -0.60 20.21
N ASP A 14 9.69 0.42 21.03
CA ASP A 14 8.97 0.22 22.30
C ASP A 14 7.59 -0.42 22.02
N PRO A 15 7.26 -1.59 22.57
CA PRO A 15 5.98 -2.26 22.33
C PRO A 15 4.77 -1.47 22.84
N GLU A 16 4.96 -0.50 23.74
CA GLU A 16 3.90 0.36 24.26
C GLU A 16 3.75 1.66 23.43
N ALA A 17 4.57 1.87 22.41
CA ALA A 17 4.46 3.03 21.53
C ALA A 17 3.20 2.96 20.65
N ARG A 18 2.59 4.11 20.40
CA ARG A 18 1.47 4.25 19.46
C ARG A 18 1.96 4.20 18.02
N VAL A 19 1.23 3.49 17.16
CA VAL A 19 1.51 3.43 15.73
C VAL A 19 0.77 4.56 15.02
N MET A 20 1.53 5.46 14.40
CA MET A 20 1.00 6.61 13.66
C MET A 20 1.22 6.40 12.16
N PHE A 21 0.21 6.69 11.34
CA PHE A 21 0.29 6.75 9.89
C PHE A 21 0.37 8.19 9.43
N MET A 22 1.44 8.53 8.70
CA MET A 22 1.64 9.86 8.12
C MET A 22 1.25 9.84 6.64
N PRO A 23 0.26 10.64 6.21
CA PRO A 23 -0.18 10.65 4.83
C PRO A 23 0.92 11.21 3.90
N PRO A 24 0.94 10.81 2.61
CA PRO A 24 1.91 11.33 1.65
C PRO A 24 1.86 12.86 1.56
N GLY A 25 3.00 13.52 1.78
CA GLY A 25 3.12 14.98 1.73
C GLY A 25 2.60 15.72 2.96
N GLY A 26 2.07 15.02 3.96
CA GLY A 26 1.77 15.58 5.28
C GLY A 26 3.00 15.63 6.19
N ASP A 27 2.88 16.34 7.30
CA ASP A 27 3.90 16.37 8.35
C ASP A 27 3.49 15.54 9.58
N GLU A 28 4.29 15.62 10.65
CA GLU A 28 4.03 14.88 11.89
C GLU A 28 2.70 15.30 12.55
N GLN A 29 2.22 16.52 12.33
CA GLN A 29 0.95 17.02 12.88
C GLN A 29 -0.26 16.44 12.13
N ASP A 30 -0.06 16.04 10.87
CA ASP A 30 -1.08 15.39 10.05
C ASP A 30 -1.15 13.87 10.30
N ALA A 31 -0.25 13.33 11.11
CA ALA A 31 -0.20 11.91 11.38
C ALA A 31 -1.43 11.45 12.18
N GLN A 32 -2.01 10.33 11.75
CA GLN A 32 -3.20 9.75 12.35
C GLN A 32 -2.86 8.43 13.03
N GLU A 33 -3.39 8.22 14.23
CA GLU A 33 -3.19 6.96 14.93
C GLU A 33 -3.86 5.81 14.18
N VAL A 34 -3.11 4.74 13.93
CA VAL A 34 -3.66 3.50 13.35
C VAL A 34 -4.46 2.80 14.45
N ARG A 35 -5.76 2.63 14.20
CA ARG A 35 -6.70 1.99 15.14
C ARG A 35 -7.05 0.57 14.75
N ASP A 36 -7.01 0.26 13.46
CA ASP A 36 -7.38 -1.06 12.96
C ASP A 36 -6.47 -1.50 11.80
N ILE A 37 -6.32 -2.81 11.66
CA ILE A 37 -5.57 -3.48 10.59
C ILE A 37 -6.45 -4.60 10.05
N PHE A 38 -6.79 -4.52 8.78
CA PHE A 38 -7.60 -5.54 8.12
C PHE A 38 -6.89 -6.07 6.88
N SER A 39 -7.11 -7.37 6.62
CA SER A 39 -6.69 -7.99 5.37
C SER A 39 -7.76 -7.72 4.33
N SER A 40 -7.37 -7.23 3.16
CA SER A 40 -8.32 -7.10 2.05
C SER A 40 -8.77 -8.50 1.59
N ASP A 41 -10.08 -8.74 1.59
CA ASP A 41 -10.66 -9.99 1.08
C ASP A 41 -10.46 -10.17 -0.43
N VAL A 42 -10.27 -9.05 -1.14
CA VAL A 42 -9.99 -9.02 -2.57
C VAL A 42 -8.49 -8.91 -2.81
N ARG A 43 -7.96 -9.67 -3.76
CA ARG A 43 -6.58 -9.49 -4.23
C ARG A 43 -6.42 -8.17 -4.99
N TRP A 44 -5.36 -7.44 -4.68
CA TRP A 44 -4.97 -6.23 -5.37
C TRP A 44 -4.02 -6.55 -6.51
N THR A 45 -4.03 -5.73 -7.55
CA THR A 45 -3.06 -5.79 -8.63
C THR A 45 -1.92 -4.85 -8.31
N HIS A 46 -0.71 -5.41 -8.24
CA HIS A 46 0.52 -4.66 -8.31
C HIS A 46 0.95 -4.65 -9.78
N GLU A 47 0.97 -3.45 -10.37
CA GLU A 47 1.39 -3.20 -11.74
C GLU A 47 2.72 -2.46 -11.70
N SER A 48 3.70 -2.94 -12.45
CA SER A 48 4.98 -2.25 -12.61
C SER A 48 5.44 -2.29 -14.05
N GLY A 49 6.21 -1.28 -14.46
CA GLY A 49 6.70 -1.18 -15.83
C GLY A 49 7.50 0.09 -16.06
N VAL A 50 7.66 0.46 -17.33
CA VAL A 50 8.37 1.67 -17.74
C VAL A 50 7.41 2.58 -18.50
N ASP A 51 7.27 3.82 -18.06
CA ASP A 51 6.54 4.90 -18.76
C ASP A 51 7.53 6.02 -19.09
N LYS A 52 7.67 6.36 -20.38
CA LYS A 52 8.58 7.41 -20.88
C LYS A 52 10.01 7.27 -20.33
N GLY A 53 10.52 6.04 -20.30
CA GLY A 53 11.86 5.72 -19.81
C GLY A 53 12.03 5.76 -18.28
N ARG A 54 10.96 5.93 -17.51
CA ARG A 54 10.97 5.92 -16.04
C ARG A 54 10.23 4.70 -15.51
N GLN A 55 10.82 4.04 -14.52
CA GLN A 55 10.15 2.96 -13.79
C GLN A 55 8.93 3.52 -13.05
N TYR A 56 7.83 2.76 -13.05
CA TYR A 56 6.63 3.06 -12.30
C TYR A 56 6.10 1.82 -11.60
N GLU A 57 5.39 2.05 -10.49
CA GLU A 57 4.66 1.03 -9.75
C GLU A 57 3.30 1.60 -9.32
N PHE A 58 2.23 0.83 -9.47
CA PHE A 58 0.89 1.15 -8.98
C PHE A 58 0.28 -0.06 -8.28
N LEU A 59 -0.48 0.22 -7.22
CA LEU A 59 -1.32 -0.74 -6.53
C LEU A 59 -2.78 -0.31 -6.61
N TYR A 60 -3.64 -1.21 -7.09
CA TYR A 60 -5.07 -0.96 -7.16
C TYR A 60 -5.87 -2.23 -6.85
N MET A 61 -7.08 -2.03 -6.34
CA MET A 61 -7.99 -3.13 -6.03
C MET A 61 -8.51 -3.78 -7.32
N GLY A 62 -8.68 -5.10 -7.30
CA GLY A 62 -9.32 -5.84 -8.39
C GLY A 62 -8.37 -6.25 -9.50
N GLU A 63 -8.93 -6.75 -10.62
CA GLU A 63 -8.18 -7.37 -11.72
C GLU A 63 -7.33 -6.37 -12.52
N PRO A 64 -6.24 -6.83 -13.17
CA PRO A 64 -5.43 -6.00 -14.06
C PRO A 64 -6.26 -5.31 -15.15
N HIS A 65 -5.88 -4.08 -15.49
CA HIS A 65 -6.46 -3.38 -16.63
C HIS A 65 -6.21 -4.17 -17.92
N ARG A 66 -7.26 -4.35 -18.73
CA ARG A 66 -7.19 -5.09 -20.01
C ARG A 66 -6.48 -4.32 -21.12
N GLU A 67 -6.48 -3.00 -21.03
CA GLU A 67 -5.87 -2.11 -22.01
C GLU A 67 -4.54 -1.61 -21.46
N LEU A 68 -3.45 -1.92 -22.16
CA LEU A 68 -2.16 -1.30 -21.89
C LEU A 68 -2.26 0.19 -22.23
N ARG A 69 -1.82 1.05 -21.30
CA ARG A 69 -1.58 2.45 -21.64
C ARG A 69 -0.55 2.48 -22.77
N THR A 70 -0.83 3.19 -23.85
CA THR A 70 -0.07 3.14 -25.11
C THR A 70 1.41 3.47 -24.99
N ASP A 71 1.82 4.11 -23.90
CA ASP A 71 3.19 4.57 -23.65
C ASP A 71 3.95 3.70 -22.62
N CYS A 72 3.32 2.64 -22.10
CA CYS A 72 3.91 1.78 -21.08
C CYS A 72 4.55 0.53 -21.70
N GLU A 73 5.82 0.29 -21.35
CA GLU A 73 6.63 -0.83 -21.81
C GLU A 73 6.93 -1.80 -20.66
N ASN A 74 7.12 -3.08 -21.00
CA ASN A 74 7.50 -4.15 -20.05
C ASN A 74 6.58 -4.23 -18.82
N VAL A 75 5.29 -4.00 -19.02
CA VAL A 75 4.31 -4.01 -17.93
C VAL A 75 4.15 -5.44 -17.39
N THR A 76 4.29 -5.58 -16.08
CA THR A 76 4.03 -6.82 -15.35
C THR A 76 2.91 -6.62 -14.35
N TYR A 77 2.15 -7.69 -14.11
CA TYR A 77 1.03 -7.70 -13.19
C TYR A 77 1.19 -8.84 -12.19
N GLU A 78 1.09 -8.51 -10.90
CA GLU A 78 1.09 -9.49 -9.81
C GLU A 78 -0.20 -9.33 -8.98
N ARG A 79 -0.88 -10.45 -8.69
CA ARG A 79 -2.07 -10.48 -7.83
C ARG A 79 -1.64 -10.69 -6.37
N VAL A 80 -1.61 -9.62 -5.59
CA VAL A 80 -1.06 -9.60 -4.23
C VAL A 80 -2.14 -9.50 -3.16
N LEU A 81 -1.82 -10.01 -1.97
CA LEU A 81 -2.59 -9.75 -0.75
C LEU A 81 -2.08 -8.46 -0.12
N VAL A 82 -2.99 -7.65 0.43
CA VAL A 82 -2.64 -6.40 1.10
C VAL A 82 -3.30 -6.34 2.47
N VAL A 83 -2.60 -5.73 3.42
CA VAL A 83 -3.18 -5.28 4.69
C VAL A 83 -3.35 -3.78 4.62
N LEU A 84 -4.46 -3.29 5.17
CA LEU A 84 -4.81 -1.87 5.18
C LEU A 84 -4.80 -1.40 6.63
N LEU A 85 -4.18 -0.24 6.85
CA LEU A 85 -4.12 0.43 8.16
C LEU A 85 -5.19 1.53 8.14
N ALA A 86 -6.13 1.49 9.09
CA ALA A 86 -7.17 2.50 9.22
C ALA A 86 -6.98 3.33 10.49
N ALA A 87 -7.19 4.65 10.35
CA ALA A 87 -7.24 5.58 11.48
C ALA A 87 -8.66 5.76 12.05
N ASP A 88 -9.69 5.36 11.30
CA ASP A 88 -11.11 5.41 11.71
C ASP A 88 -11.89 4.23 11.12
N GLU A 89 -12.81 3.66 11.91
CA GLU A 89 -13.75 2.60 11.53
C GLU A 89 -14.66 3.04 10.36
N ALA A 90 -14.92 4.35 10.24
CA ALA A 90 -15.80 4.91 9.21
C ALA A 90 -15.22 4.88 7.78
N THR A 91 -13.94 4.55 7.60
CA THR A 91 -13.25 4.53 6.29
C THR A 91 -13.64 3.33 5.41
N LEU A 92 -14.65 2.55 5.82
CA LEU A 92 -14.94 1.20 5.32
C LEU A 92 -16.32 1.02 4.66
N LEU A 93 -17.04 2.11 4.34
CA LEU A 93 -18.30 2.07 3.59
C LEU A 93 -18.13 2.55 2.14
#